data_AF-A0A7S0CCB1-F1
#
_entry.id   AF-A0A7S0CCB1-F1
#
_cell.length_a   1.000
_cell.length_b   1.000
_cell.length_c   1.000
_cell.angle_alpha   90.00
_cell.angle_beta   90.00
_cell.angle_gamma   90.00
#
_symmetry.space_group_name_H-M   'P 1'
#
loop_
_entity.id
_entity.type
_entity.pdbx_description
1 polymer ?
#
loop_
_entity_poly.entity_id
_entity_poly.type
_entity_poly.pdbx_seq_one_letter_code
_entity_poly.pdbx_strand_id
1 'polypeptide(L)'
;GAVEMVKVLSKACEIIIADFVTHDKSTKNPLLLDLVAKLNSILSFICKIQLFPTESNNSNYGTREKQDLCEWRKFPVDSSWQDGSQRELSVRVYNLCIGNCISSYSGWSPNVFNRQVMHATMRTTKGPGYCGINVTGKLVNGLLDPCVESNLCQQWALLHKLLPTLPEIDVDAGLNIIKSKVWYNAALEKKQTTFADISIAGLGEDHGINLLVHFSNLCLMAAELEKDDLREVLITNACSVLFPMTQFCTNKLIWHSEIGRGMIPNEERNELEFITEESTPEDNAGIAPSPAKQSLPPLGKRPRQTSSPYKSQRPQLSNLHQNNTSTSLPKPSRVPMKPKLIAVPASMLFKEWTKDDSSFVEECNDKKSTDKTVLAMKNVDLEMKKLRECFTVHGLQKASIRVSFALLAVVEQKACHNPFLCLHQAAVFAGHGSKGGNNDIAFKAKIPQNQDECSPFDALLILGRAECLASIAFTDEAMYLCSYAVKTCHLHRDNKYEKYPWNGKWRVIGIQTYMVFEAINTSIENFLEEDVRKGALEAWSDEVLKEVKRCKADAVSMMKLHRRGRRRSDLAENTMDGGEEKTSILSEQVVLPDIDEHEESPHFLENEGDMYEQEDSLE
;
A
#
# COMPACT_ATOMS: atom_id res chain seq x y z
N GLY A 1 -3.84 -5.82 10.00
CA GLY A 1 -5.17 -5.63 9.41
C GLY A 1 -5.40 -6.62 8.29
N ALA A 2 -5.10 -6.27 7.05
CA ALA A 2 -5.40 -7.09 5.88
C ALA A 2 -4.74 -8.49 5.85
N VAL A 3 -3.48 -8.62 6.28
CA VAL A 3 -2.76 -9.92 6.30
C VAL A 3 -3.41 -10.95 7.21
N GLU A 4 -3.77 -10.55 8.44
CA GLU A 4 -4.48 -11.44 9.38
C GLU A 4 -5.85 -11.89 8.84
N MET A 5 -6.54 -11.01 8.11
CA MET A 5 -7.81 -11.37 7.47
C MET A 5 -7.61 -12.44 6.40
N VAL A 6 -6.63 -12.29 5.50
CA VAL A 6 -6.30 -13.30 4.46
C VAL A 6 -5.89 -14.62 5.11
N LYS A 7 -5.11 -14.57 6.18
CA LYS A 7 -4.70 -15.75 6.96
C LYS A 7 -5.88 -16.51 7.55
N VAL A 8 -6.78 -15.80 8.24
CA VAL A 8 -7.99 -16.41 8.84
C VAL A 8 -8.88 -17.00 7.75
N LEU A 9 -9.10 -16.28 6.64
CA LEU A 9 -9.88 -16.77 5.50
C LEU A 9 -9.28 -18.01 4.87
N SER A 10 -7.96 -18.02 4.63
CA SER A 10 -7.25 -19.18 4.09
C SER A 10 -7.43 -20.40 5.00
N LYS A 11 -7.26 -20.23 6.32
CA LYS A 11 -7.39 -21.34 7.26
C LYS A 11 -8.83 -21.83 7.40
N ALA A 12 -9.80 -20.93 7.33
CA ALA A 12 -11.21 -21.29 7.29
C ALA A 12 -11.54 -22.13 6.04
N CYS A 13 -11.05 -21.73 4.86
CA CYS A 13 -11.26 -22.49 3.62
C CYS A 13 -10.63 -23.89 3.69
N GLU A 14 -9.44 -24.02 4.27
CA GLU A 14 -8.77 -25.31 4.48
C GLU A 14 -9.64 -26.27 5.31
N ILE A 15 -10.19 -25.78 6.44
CA ILE A 15 -11.08 -26.55 7.31
C ILE A 15 -12.36 -26.95 6.56
N ILE A 16 -12.95 -26.01 5.83
CA ILE A 16 -14.18 -26.26 5.07
C ILE A 16 -13.94 -27.32 3.99
N ILE A 17 -12.86 -27.22 3.21
CA ILE A 17 -12.52 -28.21 2.19
C ILE A 17 -12.34 -29.59 2.82
N ALA A 18 -11.65 -29.69 3.96
CA ALA A 18 -11.48 -30.96 4.67
C ALA A 18 -12.84 -31.57 5.04
N ASP A 19 -13.79 -30.77 5.55
CA ASP A 19 -15.15 -31.20 5.87
C ASP A 19 -15.98 -31.60 4.63
N PHE A 20 -15.77 -30.94 3.49
CA PHE A 20 -16.44 -31.32 2.24
C PHE A 20 -15.89 -32.62 1.65
N VAL A 21 -14.61 -32.92 1.84
CA VAL A 21 -13.98 -34.15 1.34
C VAL A 21 -14.39 -35.38 2.18
N THR A 22 -14.65 -35.21 3.48
CA THR A 22 -14.97 -36.33 4.39
C THR A 22 -16.45 -36.73 4.42
N HIS A 23 -17.36 -35.91 3.89
CA HIS A 23 -18.81 -36.11 3.99
C HIS A 23 -19.49 -36.29 2.62
N ASP A 24 -20.68 -36.90 2.60
CA ASP A 24 -21.42 -37.27 1.39
C ASP A 24 -21.72 -36.05 0.49
N LYS A 25 -21.35 -36.15 -0.79
CA LYS A 25 -21.39 -35.06 -1.79
C LYS A 25 -22.82 -34.62 -2.14
N SER A 26 -23.81 -35.48 -1.97
CA SER A 26 -25.17 -35.28 -2.47
C SER A 26 -25.99 -34.23 -1.70
N THR A 27 -25.72 -34.01 -0.41
CA THR A 27 -26.50 -33.12 0.46
C THR A 27 -25.91 -31.71 0.59
N LYS A 28 -24.70 -31.45 0.09
CA LYS A 28 -23.97 -30.19 0.30
C LYS A 28 -23.86 -29.28 -0.94
N ASN A 29 -24.46 -29.62 -2.09
CA ASN A 29 -24.32 -28.83 -3.33
C ASN A 29 -24.69 -27.33 -3.17
N PRO A 30 -25.86 -26.94 -2.64
CA PRO A 30 -26.21 -25.51 -2.53
C PRO A 30 -25.30 -24.73 -1.58
N LEU A 31 -24.78 -25.38 -0.53
CA LEU A 31 -23.83 -24.77 0.40
C LEU A 31 -22.46 -24.54 -0.25
N LEU A 32 -22.04 -25.46 -1.12
CA LEU A 32 -20.78 -25.33 -1.86
C LEU A 32 -20.85 -24.15 -2.85
N LEU A 33 -21.94 -24.01 -3.59
CA LEU A 33 -22.14 -22.89 -4.51
C LEU A 33 -22.21 -21.54 -3.79
N ASP A 34 -22.95 -21.46 -2.68
CA ASP A 34 -23.01 -20.26 -1.85
C ASP A 34 -21.62 -19.88 -1.30
N LEU A 35 -20.85 -20.88 -0.86
CA LEU A 35 -19.48 -20.66 -0.42
C LEU A 35 -18.58 -20.14 -1.54
N VAL A 36 -18.65 -20.72 -2.74
CA VAL A 36 -17.89 -20.26 -3.91
C VAL A 36 -18.29 -18.82 -4.26
N ALA A 37 -19.58 -18.48 -4.23
CA ALA A 37 -20.07 -17.12 -4.50
C ALA A 37 -19.57 -16.09 -3.44
N LYS A 38 -19.58 -16.47 -2.16
CA LYS A 38 -19.02 -15.64 -1.08
C LYS A 38 -17.52 -15.45 -1.22
N LEU A 39 -16.78 -16.53 -1.52
CA LEU A 39 -15.34 -16.44 -1.77
C LEU A 39 -15.03 -15.61 -3.01
N ASN A 40 -15.83 -15.68 -4.06
CA ASN A 40 -15.72 -14.81 -5.22
C ASN A 40 -15.84 -13.33 -4.82
N SER A 41 -16.81 -12.99 -3.98
CA SER A 41 -17.00 -11.61 -3.49
C SER A 41 -15.81 -11.14 -2.67
N ILE A 42 -15.30 -12.01 -1.80
CA ILE A 42 -14.13 -11.74 -0.96
C ILE A 42 -12.86 -11.58 -1.82
N LEU A 43 -12.62 -12.47 -2.78
CA LEU A 43 -11.49 -12.39 -3.70
C LEU A 43 -11.58 -11.17 -4.60
N SER A 44 -12.79 -10.81 -5.03
CA SER A 44 -13.03 -9.59 -5.80
C SER A 44 -12.60 -8.34 -5.01
N PHE A 45 -12.95 -8.29 -3.72
CA PHE A 45 -12.54 -7.22 -2.82
C PHE A 45 -11.02 -7.22 -2.56
N ILE A 46 -10.44 -8.37 -2.20
CA ILE A 46 -9.02 -8.48 -1.81
C ILE A 46 -8.10 -8.27 -3.01
N CYS A 47 -8.42 -8.91 -4.15
CA CYS A 47 -7.61 -8.85 -5.36
C CYS A 47 -7.90 -7.61 -6.21
N LYS A 48 -9.01 -6.90 -5.92
CA LYS A 48 -9.54 -5.77 -6.72
C LYS A 48 -9.82 -6.19 -8.17
N ILE A 49 -10.50 -7.33 -8.32
CA ILE A 49 -10.88 -7.96 -9.59
C ILE A 49 -12.40 -8.08 -9.59
N GLN A 50 -13.07 -7.95 -10.73
CA GLN A 50 -14.51 -8.22 -10.82
C GLN A 50 -14.73 -9.67 -11.30
N LEU A 51 -14.79 -10.62 -10.38
CA LEU A 51 -14.94 -12.05 -10.74
C LEU A 51 -16.36 -12.41 -11.20
N PHE A 52 -17.38 -11.61 -10.86
CA PHE A 52 -18.78 -11.73 -11.33
C PHE A 52 -19.51 -10.38 -11.33
N PRO A 53 -20.53 -10.17 -12.20
CA PRO A 53 -21.49 -9.10 -12.03
C PRO A 53 -22.47 -9.45 -10.90
N THR A 54 -22.55 -8.59 -9.88
CA THR A 54 -23.61 -8.61 -8.87
C THR A 54 -24.94 -8.38 -9.55
N GLU A 55 -25.92 -9.25 -9.31
CA GLU A 55 -27.27 -9.14 -9.85
C GLU A 55 -27.88 -7.75 -9.58
N SER A 56 -27.91 -6.89 -10.59
CA SER A 56 -28.93 -5.87 -10.76
C SER A 56 -28.92 -5.35 -12.20
N ASN A 57 -30.10 -5.45 -12.82
CA ASN A 57 -30.56 -4.81 -14.04
C ASN A 57 -30.22 -5.46 -15.40
N ASN A 58 -31.26 -6.10 -15.94
CA ASN A 58 -31.67 -6.13 -17.34
C ASN A 58 -30.71 -6.77 -18.37
N SER A 59 -31.06 -7.99 -18.74
CA SER A 59 -31.31 -8.40 -20.13
C SER A 59 -30.37 -7.83 -21.21
N ASN A 60 -29.06 -7.96 -21.01
CA ASN A 60 -28.07 -7.86 -22.08
C ASN A 60 -26.95 -8.85 -21.79
N TYR A 61 -27.29 -10.14 -21.79
CA TYR A 61 -26.35 -11.14 -22.26
C TYR A 61 -26.12 -10.83 -23.75
N GLY A 62 -25.18 -9.91 -24.01
CA GLY A 62 -24.59 -9.80 -25.33
C GLY A 62 -24.16 -11.20 -25.72
N THR A 63 -24.66 -11.67 -26.87
CA THR A 63 -24.37 -12.93 -27.53
C THR A 63 -22.92 -13.36 -27.29
N ARG A 64 -22.71 -14.16 -26.24
CA ARG A 64 -21.45 -14.87 -26.01
C ARG A 64 -21.44 -15.96 -27.07
N GLU A 65 -20.56 -15.86 -28.06
CA GLU A 65 -20.24 -17.04 -28.86
C GLU A 65 -19.84 -18.14 -27.85
N LYS A 66 -20.58 -19.24 -27.83
CA LYS A 66 -20.31 -20.38 -26.96
C LYS A 66 -18.85 -20.78 -27.17
N GLN A 67 -18.00 -20.51 -26.16
CA GLN A 67 -16.64 -21.01 -26.17
C GLN A 67 -16.69 -22.48 -25.77
N ASP A 68 -16.70 -23.33 -26.78
CA ASP A 68 -16.71 -24.76 -26.57
C ASP A 68 -15.36 -25.17 -25.94
N LEU A 69 -15.38 -25.64 -24.68
CA LEU A 69 -14.21 -26.21 -24.01
C LEU A 69 -13.57 -27.36 -24.83
N CYS A 70 -14.27 -27.87 -25.86
CA CYS A 70 -13.72 -28.74 -26.90
C CYS A 70 -12.48 -28.16 -27.63
N GLU A 71 -12.27 -26.85 -27.64
CA GLU A 71 -11.08 -26.22 -28.25
C GLU A 71 -9.78 -26.48 -27.44
N TRP A 72 -9.89 -26.91 -26.19
CA TRP A 72 -8.75 -27.16 -25.29
C TRP A 72 -7.98 -28.46 -25.62
N ARG A 73 -8.38 -29.16 -26.70
CA ARG A 73 -7.60 -30.26 -27.29
C ARG A 73 -6.26 -29.79 -27.86
N LYS A 74 -6.14 -28.51 -28.21
CA LYS A 74 -4.87 -27.90 -28.63
C LYS A 74 -4.08 -27.50 -27.40
N PHE A 75 -2.87 -28.03 -27.28
CA PHE A 75 -2.00 -27.80 -26.12
C PHE A 75 -0.61 -27.32 -26.55
N PRO A 76 -0.02 -26.31 -25.89
CA PRO A 76 -0.55 -25.53 -24.76
C PRO A 76 -1.85 -24.76 -25.09
N VAL A 77 -2.74 -24.62 -24.11
CA VAL A 77 -4.05 -23.94 -24.29
C VAL A 77 -3.83 -22.49 -24.77
N ASP A 78 -4.70 -21.95 -25.60
CA ASP A 78 -4.61 -20.54 -26.05
C ASP A 78 -5.04 -19.56 -24.93
N SER A 79 -4.83 -18.24 -25.08
CA SER A 79 -5.39 -17.22 -24.16
C SER A 79 -6.82 -16.79 -24.49
N SER A 80 -7.36 -17.21 -25.63
CA SER A 80 -8.71 -16.83 -26.07
C SER A 80 -9.83 -17.17 -25.07
N TRP A 81 -9.67 -18.18 -24.23
CA TRP A 81 -10.67 -18.58 -23.22
C TRP A 81 -10.78 -17.62 -22.03
N GLN A 82 -9.78 -16.76 -21.82
CA GLN A 82 -9.79 -15.83 -20.69
C GLN A 82 -10.53 -14.55 -21.03
N ASP A 83 -11.57 -14.25 -20.23
CA ASP A 83 -12.09 -12.89 -20.18
C ASP A 83 -11.18 -11.96 -19.35
N GLY A 84 -11.55 -10.67 -19.27
CA GLY A 84 -10.77 -9.67 -18.53
C GLY A 84 -10.58 -10.03 -17.05
N SER A 85 -11.61 -10.57 -16.40
CA SER A 85 -11.58 -10.93 -14.98
C SER A 85 -10.69 -12.16 -14.71
N GLN A 86 -10.76 -13.15 -15.59
CA GLN A 86 -9.95 -14.37 -15.55
C GLN A 86 -8.48 -14.07 -15.83
N ARG A 87 -8.21 -13.16 -16.75
CA ARG A 87 -6.87 -12.65 -16.99
C ARG A 87 -6.33 -11.92 -15.77
N GLU A 88 -7.09 -11.01 -15.16
CA GLU A 88 -6.69 -10.31 -13.93
C GLU A 88 -6.43 -11.28 -12.77
N LEU A 89 -7.24 -12.33 -12.63
CA LEU A 89 -7.04 -13.38 -11.64
C LEU A 89 -5.73 -14.12 -11.89
N SER A 90 -5.45 -14.46 -13.14
CA SER A 90 -4.21 -15.13 -13.54
C SER A 90 -2.98 -14.27 -13.26
N VAL A 91 -3.07 -12.95 -13.50
CA VAL A 91 -2.01 -11.99 -13.17
C VAL A 91 -1.77 -11.96 -11.66
N ARG A 92 -2.85 -11.92 -10.88
CA ARG A 92 -2.78 -11.90 -9.42
C ARG A 92 -2.10 -13.14 -8.86
N VAL A 93 -2.50 -14.30 -9.34
CA VAL A 93 -1.95 -15.59 -8.95
C VAL A 93 -0.45 -15.64 -9.26
N TYR A 94 -0.07 -15.29 -10.49
CA TYR A 94 1.34 -15.24 -10.89
C TYR A 94 2.17 -14.29 -10.02
N ASN A 95 1.65 -13.09 -9.74
CA ASN A 95 2.34 -12.12 -8.91
C ASN A 95 2.51 -12.60 -7.47
N LEU A 96 1.51 -13.26 -6.89
CA LEU A 96 1.62 -13.83 -5.54
C LEU A 96 2.67 -14.93 -5.48
N CYS A 97 2.75 -15.81 -6.48
CA CYS A 97 3.83 -16.79 -6.61
C CYS A 97 5.23 -16.14 -6.63
N ILE A 98 5.38 -15.03 -7.37
CA ILE A 98 6.64 -14.28 -7.42
C ILE A 98 6.94 -13.59 -6.07
N GLY A 99 5.96 -12.89 -5.48
CA GLY A 99 6.12 -12.18 -4.21
C GLY A 99 6.46 -13.11 -3.04
N ASN A 100 5.96 -14.35 -3.08
CA ASN A 100 6.33 -15.39 -2.12
C ASN A 100 7.83 -15.79 -2.18
N CYS A 101 8.52 -15.48 -3.28
CA CYS A 101 9.94 -15.78 -3.49
C CYS A 101 10.83 -14.51 -3.55
N ILE A 102 10.23 -13.32 -3.59
CA ILE A 102 10.92 -12.03 -3.64
C ILE A 102 10.29 -11.09 -2.61
N SER A 103 10.92 -10.99 -1.45
CA SER A 103 10.49 -10.14 -0.32
C SER A 103 10.29 -8.66 -0.65
N SER A 104 10.96 -8.20 -1.69
CA SER A 104 10.95 -6.81 -2.13
C SER A 104 9.93 -6.54 -3.25
N TYR A 105 9.21 -7.58 -3.71
CA TYR A 105 8.11 -7.45 -4.65
C TYR A 105 6.78 -7.77 -3.95
N SER A 106 5.85 -6.83 -3.98
CA SER A 106 4.50 -7.11 -3.50
C SER A 106 3.75 -7.98 -4.49
N GLY A 107 3.44 -9.22 -4.09
CA GLY A 107 2.60 -10.12 -4.89
C GLY A 107 1.18 -9.58 -5.12
N TRP A 108 0.79 -8.55 -4.35
CA TRP A 108 -0.49 -7.85 -4.48
C TRP A 108 -0.49 -6.73 -5.53
N SER A 109 0.56 -6.60 -6.34
CA SER A 109 0.60 -5.67 -7.46
C SER A 109 -0.46 -6.04 -8.53
N PRO A 110 -1.19 -5.06 -9.10
CA PRO A 110 -2.10 -5.30 -10.22
C PRO A 110 -1.37 -5.52 -11.55
N ASN A 111 -0.12 -5.05 -11.66
CA ASN A 111 0.66 -5.16 -12.89
C ASN A 111 1.48 -6.45 -12.90
N VAL A 112 1.57 -7.11 -14.06
CA VAL A 112 2.40 -8.30 -14.26
C VAL A 112 3.86 -8.01 -13.91
N PHE A 113 4.46 -8.87 -13.09
CA PHE A 113 5.89 -8.82 -12.78
C PHE A 113 6.77 -8.87 -14.04
N ASN A 114 7.85 -8.08 -14.07
CA ASN A 114 8.80 -8.03 -15.19
C ASN A 114 10.27 -7.86 -14.72
N ARG A 115 11.23 -8.08 -15.63
CA ARG A 115 12.68 -8.00 -15.35
C ARG A 115 13.13 -6.62 -14.84
N GLN A 116 12.50 -5.53 -15.29
CA GLN A 116 12.86 -4.18 -14.84
C GLN A 116 12.53 -3.98 -13.36
N VAL A 117 11.39 -4.52 -12.91
CA VAL A 117 11.02 -4.57 -11.49
C VAL A 117 12.01 -5.42 -10.72
N MET A 118 12.40 -6.59 -11.23
CA MET A 118 13.42 -7.44 -10.59
C MET A 118 14.77 -6.73 -10.42
N HIS A 119 15.30 -6.12 -11.50
CA HIS A 119 16.60 -5.43 -11.51
C HIS A 119 16.63 -4.18 -10.63
N ALA A 120 15.60 -3.34 -10.71
CA ALA A 120 15.48 -2.15 -9.85
C ALA A 120 15.47 -2.55 -8.37
N THR A 121 14.95 -3.73 -8.06
CA THR A 121 14.82 -4.21 -6.70
C THR A 121 16.09 -4.93 -6.19
N MET A 122 16.78 -5.68 -7.05
CA MET A 122 18.08 -6.30 -6.74
C MET A 122 19.21 -5.28 -6.52
N ARG A 123 19.22 -4.15 -7.25
CA ARG A 123 20.25 -3.11 -7.10
C ARG A 123 20.11 -2.30 -5.80
N THR A 124 18.95 -2.34 -5.15
CA THR A 124 18.56 -1.35 -4.12
C THR A 124 18.45 -1.94 -2.71
N THR A 125 18.46 -3.27 -2.58
CA THR A 125 18.28 -3.96 -1.29
C THR A 125 19.57 -4.59 -0.79
N LYS A 126 20.08 -4.11 0.35
CA LYS A 126 21.04 -4.85 1.20
C LYS A 126 20.28 -5.74 2.21
N GLY A 127 19.42 -6.64 1.68
CA GLY A 127 18.65 -7.70 2.40
C GLY A 127 17.14 -7.44 2.64
N PRO A 128 16.32 -8.46 3.00
CA PRO A 128 16.26 -9.80 2.38
C PRO A 128 15.79 -9.58 0.92
N GLY A 129 16.25 -10.27 -0.12
CA GLY A 129 16.65 -11.66 -0.19
C GLY A 129 15.69 -12.35 -1.16
N TYR A 130 15.98 -12.30 -2.47
CA TYR A 130 15.28 -13.20 -3.40
C TYR A 130 15.78 -14.61 -3.14
N CYS A 131 14.85 -15.54 -3.01
CA CYS A 131 15.15 -16.95 -2.81
C CYS A 131 14.11 -17.76 -3.56
N GLY A 132 14.58 -18.72 -4.34
CA GLY A 132 13.70 -19.68 -4.96
C GLY A 132 12.97 -19.21 -6.20
N ILE A 133 13.59 -18.32 -6.98
CA ILE A 133 13.22 -18.10 -8.37
C ILE A 133 14.40 -18.43 -9.26
N ASN A 134 14.10 -19.02 -10.41
CA ASN A 134 15.02 -19.12 -11.51
C ASN A 134 14.42 -18.46 -12.78
N VAL A 135 15.25 -17.63 -13.40
CA VAL A 135 14.90 -16.76 -14.54
C VAL A 135 15.53 -17.25 -15.85
N THR A 136 16.14 -18.45 -15.84
CA THR A 136 16.75 -19.02 -17.06
C THR A 136 15.65 -19.46 -18.03
N GLY A 137 15.38 -18.63 -19.04
CA GLY A 137 14.48 -18.95 -20.15
C GLY A 137 13.44 -17.89 -20.45
N LYS A 138 12.36 -18.29 -21.14
CA LYS A 138 11.25 -17.39 -21.49
C LYS A 138 10.25 -17.17 -20.36
N LEU A 139 10.26 -18.04 -19.35
CA LEU A 139 9.35 -18.02 -18.20
C LEU A 139 10.15 -17.93 -16.91
N VAL A 140 9.59 -17.23 -15.92
CA VAL A 140 10.09 -17.24 -14.55
C VAL A 140 9.50 -18.43 -13.83
N ASN A 141 10.35 -19.24 -13.20
CA ASN A 141 9.93 -20.36 -12.38
C ASN A 141 10.41 -20.18 -10.93
N GLY A 142 9.79 -20.87 -9.99
CA GLY A 142 10.18 -20.75 -8.59
C GLY A 142 9.55 -21.78 -7.66
N LEU A 143 9.89 -21.65 -6.38
CA LEU A 143 9.47 -22.55 -5.32
C LEU A 143 8.08 -22.21 -4.82
N LEU A 144 7.25 -23.23 -4.67
CA LEU A 144 6.01 -23.18 -3.92
C LEU A 144 6.14 -24.01 -2.65
N ASP A 145 5.22 -23.79 -1.71
CA ASP A 145 5.15 -24.64 -0.51
C ASP A 145 4.76 -26.08 -0.89
N PRO A 146 5.34 -27.12 -0.28
CA PRO A 146 4.98 -28.51 -0.57
C PRO A 146 3.48 -28.82 -0.40
N CYS A 147 2.80 -28.14 0.52
CA CYS A 147 1.34 -28.28 0.67
C CYS A 147 0.60 -27.75 -0.56
N VAL A 148 1.04 -26.62 -1.11
CA VAL A 148 0.49 -26.04 -2.35
C VAL A 148 0.76 -26.97 -3.53
N GLU A 149 1.99 -27.49 -3.65
CA GLU A 149 2.36 -28.45 -4.70
C GLU A 149 1.46 -29.69 -4.68
N SER A 150 1.25 -30.30 -3.50
CA SER A 150 0.36 -31.45 -3.34
C SER A 150 -1.08 -31.13 -3.73
N ASN A 151 -1.59 -29.95 -3.38
CA ASN A 151 -2.94 -29.51 -3.75
C ASN A 151 -3.08 -29.32 -5.27
N LEU A 152 -2.05 -28.79 -5.95
CA LEU A 152 -2.06 -28.67 -7.41
C LEU A 152 -2.17 -30.04 -8.08
N CYS A 153 -1.42 -31.04 -7.62
CA CYS A 153 -1.48 -32.40 -8.19
C CYS A 153 -2.89 -33.01 -8.04
N GLN A 154 -3.51 -32.87 -6.86
CA GLN A 154 -4.88 -33.34 -6.63
C GLN A 154 -5.92 -32.62 -7.52
N GLN A 155 -5.79 -31.31 -7.66
CA GLN A 155 -6.70 -30.52 -8.48
C GLN A 155 -6.55 -30.82 -9.97
N TRP A 156 -5.34 -31.10 -10.45
CA TRP A 156 -5.12 -31.54 -11.83
C TRP A 156 -5.76 -32.90 -12.12
N ALA A 157 -5.71 -33.85 -11.17
CA ALA A 157 -6.43 -35.12 -11.31
C ALA A 157 -7.95 -34.92 -11.41
N LEU A 158 -8.50 -34.01 -10.58
CA LEU A 158 -9.92 -33.64 -10.65
C LEU A 158 -10.27 -32.92 -11.97
N LEU A 159 -9.40 -32.02 -12.44
CA LEU A 159 -9.58 -31.30 -13.70
C LEU A 159 -9.61 -32.26 -14.90
N HIS A 160 -8.72 -33.27 -14.95
CA HIS A 160 -8.73 -34.29 -16.01
C HIS A 160 -10.01 -35.13 -16.00
N LYS A 161 -10.54 -35.42 -14.81
CA LYS A 161 -11.84 -36.08 -14.69
C LYS A 161 -12.98 -35.22 -15.25
N LEU A 162 -12.94 -33.91 -15.00
CA LEU A 162 -13.99 -32.97 -15.44
C LEU A 162 -13.86 -32.61 -16.92
N LEU A 163 -12.63 -32.52 -17.44
CA LEU A 163 -12.31 -32.13 -18.80
C LEU A 163 -11.32 -33.13 -19.44
N PRO A 164 -11.78 -34.33 -19.83
CA PRO A 164 -10.91 -35.37 -20.41
C PRO A 164 -10.28 -34.99 -21.75
N THR A 165 -10.75 -33.90 -22.37
CA THR A 165 -10.18 -33.36 -23.61
C THR A 165 -8.87 -32.62 -23.40
N LEU A 166 -8.55 -32.22 -22.16
CA LEU A 166 -7.30 -31.59 -21.79
C LEU A 166 -6.20 -32.66 -21.70
N PRO A 167 -5.00 -32.46 -22.29
CA PRO A 167 -3.94 -33.45 -22.20
C PRO A 167 -3.48 -33.69 -20.76
N GLU A 168 -3.23 -34.95 -20.43
CA GLU A 168 -2.78 -35.34 -19.10
C GLU A 168 -1.42 -34.70 -18.77
N ILE A 169 -1.43 -33.79 -17.81
CA ILE A 169 -0.22 -33.17 -17.26
C ILE A 169 0.13 -33.88 -15.98
N ASP A 170 1.24 -34.62 -16.02
CA ASP A 170 1.89 -35.11 -14.81
C ASP A 170 2.65 -33.95 -14.15
N VAL A 171 1.97 -33.32 -13.18
CA VAL A 171 2.51 -32.23 -12.35
C VAL A 171 3.58 -32.75 -11.40
N ASP A 172 3.38 -33.93 -10.80
CA ASP A 172 4.35 -34.54 -9.90
C ASP A 172 5.66 -34.85 -10.60
N ALA A 173 5.63 -35.46 -11.78
CA ALA A 173 6.83 -35.66 -12.59
C ALA A 173 7.48 -34.32 -12.99
N GLY A 174 6.65 -33.30 -13.30
CA GLY A 174 7.15 -31.95 -13.58
C GLY A 174 7.90 -31.33 -12.39
N LEU A 175 7.33 -31.43 -11.20
CA LEU A 175 7.93 -30.97 -9.95
C LEU A 175 9.20 -31.75 -9.63
N ASN A 176 9.21 -33.08 -9.81
CA ASN A 176 10.40 -33.91 -9.59
C ASN A 176 11.55 -33.54 -10.53
N ILE A 177 11.26 -33.24 -11.80
CA ILE A 177 12.26 -32.72 -12.75
C ILE A 177 12.83 -31.40 -12.25
N ILE A 178 12.01 -30.48 -11.73
CA ILE A 178 12.47 -29.20 -11.20
C ILE A 178 13.26 -29.35 -9.89
N LYS A 179 12.78 -30.19 -8.96
CA LYS A 179 13.46 -30.53 -7.71
C LYS A 179 14.84 -31.15 -7.92
N SER A 180 15.04 -31.87 -9.03
CA SER A 180 16.35 -32.41 -9.40
C SER A 180 17.35 -31.36 -9.89
N LYS A 181 16.93 -30.11 -10.16
CA LYS A 181 17.81 -29.06 -10.68
C LYS A 181 18.70 -28.47 -9.58
N VAL A 182 19.95 -28.20 -9.95
CA VAL A 182 20.96 -27.61 -9.05
C VAL A 182 20.48 -26.32 -8.40
N TRP A 183 19.87 -25.41 -9.19
CA TRP A 183 19.38 -24.13 -8.68
C TRP A 183 18.28 -24.30 -7.62
N TYR A 184 17.46 -25.34 -7.72
CA TYR A 184 16.35 -25.59 -6.80
C TYR A 184 16.89 -26.00 -5.42
N ASN A 185 17.85 -26.93 -5.41
CA ASN A 185 18.52 -27.38 -4.18
C ASN A 185 19.30 -26.24 -3.52
N ALA A 186 20.05 -25.45 -4.31
CA ALA A 186 20.76 -24.27 -3.81
C ALA A 186 19.79 -23.23 -3.22
N ALA A 187 18.62 -23.02 -3.85
CA ALA A 187 17.61 -22.12 -3.33
C ALA A 187 16.94 -22.64 -2.05
N LEU A 188 16.72 -23.95 -1.91
CA LEU A 188 16.23 -24.55 -0.67
C LEU A 188 17.23 -24.39 0.47
N GLU A 189 18.50 -24.69 0.22
CA GLU A 189 19.57 -24.53 1.21
C GLU A 189 19.68 -23.08 1.66
N LYS A 190 19.65 -22.12 0.71
CA LYS A 190 19.63 -20.68 1.02
C LYS A 190 18.38 -20.28 1.82
N LYS A 191 17.21 -20.83 1.50
CA LYS A 191 15.97 -20.62 2.27
C LYS A 191 16.13 -21.10 3.72
N GLN A 192 16.69 -22.28 3.92
CA GLN A 192 16.89 -22.90 5.23
C GLN A 192 18.01 -22.24 6.05
N THR A 193 19.05 -21.70 5.42
CA THR A 193 20.22 -21.13 6.12
C THR A 193 20.12 -19.63 6.33
N THR A 194 19.68 -18.88 5.31
CA THR A 194 19.68 -17.41 5.31
C THR A 194 18.32 -16.84 5.72
N PHE A 195 17.24 -17.59 5.49
CA PHE A 195 15.86 -17.14 5.70
C PHE A 195 15.08 -17.99 6.70
N ALA A 196 15.75 -18.79 7.54
CA ALA A 196 15.10 -19.61 8.58
C ALA A 196 14.17 -18.78 9.48
N ASP A 197 14.63 -17.59 9.88
CA ASP A 197 13.95 -16.72 10.83
C ASP A 197 13.26 -15.50 10.17
N ILE A 198 13.29 -15.40 8.84
CA ILE A 198 12.79 -14.22 8.10
C ILE A 198 11.81 -14.68 7.01
N SER A 199 10.55 -14.27 7.12
CA SER A 199 9.56 -14.51 6.07
C SER A 199 9.89 -13.72 4.79
N ILE A 200 10.02 -14.43 3.68
CA ILE A 200 10.13 -13.83 2.34
C ILE A 200 8.77 -13.26 1.92
N ALA A 201 7.66 -13.95 2.24
CA ALA A 201 6.30 -13.48 2.04
C ALA A 201 5.91 -12.45 3.11
N GLY A 202 6.50 -11.26 3.04
CA GLY A 202 6.35 -10.21 4.04
C GLY A 202 4.96 -9.56 4.11
N LEU A 203 4.11 -9.76 3.10
CA LEU A 203 2.78 -9.16 2.99
C LEU A 203 1.65 -10.21 2.94
N GLY A 204 1.92 -11.44 3.41
CA GLY A 204 0.96 -12.53 3.42
C GLY A 204 0.72 -13.14 2.04
N GLU A 205 1.70 -13.09 1.14
CA GLU A 205 1.63 -13.72 -0.18
C GLU A 205 1.38 -15.24 -0.07
N ASP A 206 1.98 -15.90 0.91
CA ASP A 206 1.77 -17.31 1.23
C ASP A 206 0.31 -17.63 1.57
N HIS A 207 -0.33 -16.81 2.40
CA HIS A 207 -1.75 -16.94 2.73
C HIS A 207 -2.64 -16.62 1.52
N GLY A 208 -2.24 -15.66 0.68
CA GLY A 208 -2.94 -15.35 -0.57
C GLY A 208 -2.90 -16.50 -1.57
N ILE A 209 -1.74 -17.15 -1.73
CA ILE A 209 -1.58 -18.35 -2.57
C ILE A 209 -2.50 -19.46 -2.06
N ASN A 210 -2.46 -19.78 -0.77
CA ASN A 210 -3.29 -20.83 -0.19
C ASN A 210 -4.78 -20.55 -0.39
N LEU A 211 -5.24 -19.32 -0.14
CA LEU A 211 -6.63 -18.92 -0.37
C LEU A 211 -7.06 -19.14 -1.83
N LEU A 212 -6.22 -18.79 -2.81
CA LEU A 212 -6.53 -18.97 -4.24
C LEU A 212 -6.54 -20.44 -4.65
N VAL A 213 -5.64 -21.27 -4.10
CA VAL A 213 -5.61 -22.72 -4.31
C VAL A 213 -6.85 -23.38 -3.71
N HIS A 214 -7.31 -22.93 -2.54
CA HIS A 214 -8.55 -23.40 -1.94
C HIS A 214 -9.76 -22.99 -2.79
N PHE A 215 -9.77 -21.75 -3.28
CA PHE A 215 -10.81 -21.27 -4.18
C PHE A 215 -10.90 -22.11 -5.46
N SER A 216 -9.77 -22.39 -6.13
CA SER A 216 -9.78 -23.22 -7.34
C SER A 216 -10.25 -24.65 -7.06
N ASN A 217 -9.92 -25.22 -5.90
CA ASN A 217 -10.41 -26.53 -5.49
C ASN A 217 -11.94 -26.53 -5.33
N LEU A 218 -12.49 -25.54 -4.61
CA LEU A 218 -13.93 -25.40 -4.42
C LEU A 218 -14.66 -25.19 -5.75
N CYS A 219 -14.09 -24.43 -6.69
CA CYS A 219 -14.63 -24.29 -8.04
C CYS A 219 -14.68 -25.63 -8.78
N LEU A 220 -13.63 -26.45 -8.71
CA LEU A 220 -13.64 -27.78 -9.35
C LEU A 220 -14.62 -28.74 -8.68
N MET A 221 -14.69 -28.74 -7.35
CA MET A 221 -15.67 -29.54 -6.61
C MET A 221 -17.11 -29.14 -6.98
N ALA A 222 -17.39 -27.84 -7.10
CA ALA A 222 -18.69 -27.34 -7.56
C ALA A 222 -18.96 -27.74 -9.02
N ALA A 223 -17.96 -27.65 -9.90
CA ALA A 223 -18.07 -28.06 -11.30
C ALA A 223 -18.30 -29.58 -11.49
N GLU A 224 -17.97 -30.41 -10.49
CA GLU A 224 -18.31 -31.84 -10.50
C GLU A 224 -19.81 -32.08 -10.27
N LEU A 225 -20.48 -31.17 -9.56
CA LEU A 225 -21.90 -31.27 -9.20
C LEU A 225 -22.81 -30.51 -10.18
N GLU A 226 -22.28 -29.47 -10.82
CA GLU A 226 -23.02 -28.62 -11.75
C GLU A 226 -23.01 -29.11 -13.20
N LYS A 227 -23.97 -28.62 -13.97
CA LYS A 227 -24.11 -28.86 -15.42
C LYS A 227 -24.14 -27.51 -16.17
N ASP A 228 -24.08 -27.59 -17.49
CA ASP A 228 -24.28 -26.44 -18.40
C ASP A 228 -23.27 -25.29 -18.19
N ASP A 229 -23.67 -24.05 -18.48
CA ASP A 229 -22.78 -22.89 -18.57
C ASP A 229 -22.06 -22.56 -17.25
N LEU A 230 -22.69 -22.82 -16.09
CA LEU A 230 -22.10 -22.56 -14.78
C LEU A 230 -20.87 -23.46 -14.54
N ARG A 231 -20.92 -24.70 -15.02
CA ARG A 231 -19.80 -25.65 -14.94
C ARG A 231 -18.58 -25.11 -15.68
N GLU A 232 -18.77 -24.54 -16.88
CA GLU A 232 -17.67 -23.98 -17.68
C GLU A 232 -17.04 -22.76 -17.00
N VAL A 233 -17.85 -21.89 -16.40
CA VAL A 233 -17.36 -20.73 -15.65
C VAL A 233 -16.54 -21.16 -14.43
N LEU A 234 -17.01 -22.17 -13.69
CA LEU A 234 -16.27 -22.72 -12.55
C LEU A 234 -14.93 -23.33 -12.98
N ILE A 235 -14.90 -24.09 -14.08
CA ILE A 235 -13.67 -24.69 -14.62
C ILE A 235 -12.69 -23.60 -15.07
N THR A 236 -13.14 -22.58 -15.78
CA THR A 236 -12.29 -21.49 -16.28
C THR A 236 -11.74 -20.62 -15.14
N ASN A 237 -12.53 -20.36 -14.09
CA ASN A 237 -12.04 -19.70 -12.88
C ASN A 237 -10.98 -20.53 -12.14
N ALA A 238 -11.19 -21.84 -12.03
CA ALA A 238 -10.17 -22.74 -11.47
C ALA A 238 -8.89 -22.74 -12.32
N CYS A 239 -9.00 -22.79 -13.65
CA CYS A 239 -7.85 -22.77 -14.57
C CYS A 239 -7.08 -21.44 -14.52
N SER A 240 -7.76 -20.34 -14.24
CA SER A 240 -7.13 -19.02 -14.04
C SER A 240 -6.21 -18.97 -12.82
N VAL A 241 -6.37 -19.90 -11.88
CA VAL A 241 -5.43 -20.12 -10.77
C VAL A 241 -4.42 -21.21 -11.13
N LEU A 242 -4.90 -22.38 -11.56
CA LEU A 242 -4.05 -23.56 -11.77
C LEU A 242 -2.98 -23.33 -12.84
N PHE A 243 -3.32 -22.67 -13.95
CA PHE A 243 -2.39 -22.50 -15.05
C PHE A 243 -1.16 -21.66 -14.68
N PRO A 244 -1.30 -20.39 -14.24
CA PRO A 244 -0.13 -19.60 -13.85
C PRO A 244 0.71 -20.26 -12.76
N MET A 245 0.11 -20.92 -11.76
CA MET A 245 0.85 -21.61 -10.69
C MET A 245 1.64 -22.81 -11.22
N THR A 246 1.02 -23.64 -12.05
CA THR A 246 1.65 -24.85 -12.59
C THR A 246 2.79 -24.49 -13.53
N GLN A 247 2.63 -23.46 -14.37
CA GLN A 247 3.73 -22.95 -15.21
C GLN A 247 4.90 -22.44 -14.36
N PHE A 248 4.59 -21.74 -13.26
CA PHE A 248 5.58 -21.20 -12.35
C PHE A 248 6.39 -22.30 -11.63
N CYS A 249 5.75 -23.34 -11.10
CA CYS A 249 6.47 -24.37 -10.32
C CYS A 249 7.10 -25.48 -11.18
N THR A 250 6.54 -25.80 -12.35
CA THR A 250 7.04 -26.89 -13.21
C THR A 250 7.88 -26.42 -14.39
N ASN A 251 7.87 -25.12 -14.70
CA ASN A 251 8.46 -24.54 -15.91
C ASN A 251 7.93 -25.17 -17.22
N LYS A 252 6.80 -25.90 -17.18
CA LYS A 252 6.14 -26.46 -18.37
C LYS A 252 5.22 -25.41 -18.97
N LEU A 253 5.25 -25.27 -20.29
CA LEU A 253 4.32 -24.38 -20.99
C LEU A 253 2.97 -25.08 -21.15
N ILE A 254 1.99 -24.71 -20.33
CA ILE A 254 0.63 -25.30 -20.38
C ILE A 254 -0.40 -24.37 -21.02
N TRP A 255 -0.12 -23.07 -21.05
CA TRP A 255 -0.99 -22.04 -21.59
C TRP A 255 -0.18 -20.92 -22.27
N HIS A 256 -0.65 -20.46 -23.43
CA HIS A 256 -0.08 -19.38 -24.22
C HIS A 256 -0.44 -18.00 -23.66
N SER A 257 0.16 -17.63 -22.53
CA SER A 257 -0.01 -16.31 -21.92
C SER A 257 1.16 -15.37 -22.17
N GLU A 258 0.89 -14.06 -22.24
CA GLU A 258 1.91 -13.01 -22.07
C GLU A 258 2.37 -12.88 -20.60
N ILE A 259 1.58 -13.40 -19.66
CA ILE A 259 1.91 -13.40 -18.23
C ILE A 259 3.20 -14.21 -18.03
N GLY A 260 4.18 -13.58 -17.40
CA GLY A 260 5.50 -14.18 -17.18
C GLY A 260 6.43 -14.28 -18.39
N ARG A 261 6.02 -13.82 -19.59
CA ARG A 261 6.83 -13.90 -20.83
C ARG A 261 7.68 -12.67 -21.15
N GLY A 262 7.59 -11.58 -20.39
CA GLY A 262 8.30 -10.31 -20.65
C GLY A 262 9.83 -10.33 -20.46
N MET A 263 10.50 -11.45 -20.71
CA MET A 263 11.88 -11.69 -20.29
C MET A 263 12.98 -11.45 -21.34
N ILE A 264 12.76 -11.37 -22.67
CA ILE A 264 13.86 -11.12 -23.66
C ILE A 264 13.39 -10.42 -24.97
N PRO A 265 14.13 -9.38 -25.45
CA PRO A 265 14.90 -9.48 -26.70
C PRO A 265 16.43 -9.54 -26.50
N ASN A 266 17.10 -10.21 -27.43
CA ASN A 266 18.40 -10.91 -27.35
C ASN A 266 19.69 -10.06 -27.27
N GLU A 267 19.71 -8.83 -26.76
CA GLU A 267 20.92 -7.96 -26.86
C GLU A 267 21.66 -7.69 -25.54
N GLU A 268 21.15 -8.12 -24.38
CA GLU A 268 21.79 -7.89 -23.07
C GLU A 268 22.12 -9.20 -22.32
N ARG A 269 22.66 -10.19 -23.05
CA ARG A 269 23.05 -11.49 -22.48
C ARG A 269 24.30 -11.39 -21.58
N ASN A 270 25.06 -10.30 -21.67
CA ASN A 270 26.39 -10.19 -21.05
C ASN A 270 26.39 -9.68 -19.59
N GLU A 271 25.27 -9.22 -19.04
CA GLU A 271 25.24 -8.74 -17.62
C GLU A 271 24.69 -9.79 -16.63
N LEU A 272 24.25 -10.96 -17.10
CA LEU A 272 23.66 -12.03 -16.26
C LEU A 272 24.63 -13.18 -15.93
N GLU A 273 25.84 -13.18 -16.49
CA GLU A 273 26.89 -14.12 -16.08
C GLU A 273 27.37 -13.86 -14.63
N PHE A 274 27.14 -12.65 -14.09
CA PHE A 274 27.54 -12.29 -12.73
C PHE A 274 26.66 -12.84 -11.59
N ILE A 275 25.61 -13.62 -11.86
CA ILE A 275 24.72 -14.18 -10.83
C ILE A 275 24.72 -15.72 -10.84
N THR A 276 25.43 -16.36 -11.77
CA THR A 276 25.46 -17.83 -11.89
C THR A 276 26.84 -18.48 -11.66
N GLU A 277 27.88 -17.71 -11.37
CA GLU A 277 29.23 -18.26 -11.13
C GLU A 277 29.81 -17.79 -9.79
N GLU A 278 29.40 -18.46 -8.71
CA GLU A 278 30.32 -18.81 -7.62
C GLU A 278 30.31 -20.33 -7.48
N SER A 279 30.82 -21.00 -8.52
CA SER A 279 31.35 -22.35 -8.40
C SER A 279 32.86 -22.25 -8.57
N THR A 280 33.56 -22.36 -7.44
CA THR A 280 34.95 -22.80 -7.23
C THR A 280 35.95 -22.69 -8.40
N PRO A 281 37.11 -22.02 -8.22
CA PRO A 281 38.19 -22.05 -9.18
C PRO A 281 39.08 -23.28 -8.97
N GLU A 282 39.06 -24.24 -9.90
CA GLU A 282 40.20 -25.13 -10.15
C GLU A 282 40.54 -25.15 -11.64
N ASP A 283 41.84 -24.99 -11.91
CA ASP A 283 42.60 -25.31 -13.12
C ASP A 283 42.36 -24.54 -14.43
N ASN A 284 43.14 -23.47 -14.66
CA ASN A 284 44.37 -23.59 -15.48
C ASN A 284 45.10 -22.25 -15.68
N ALA A 285 46.43 -22.38 -15.75
CA ALA A 285 47.47 -21.36 -15.77
C ALA A 285 47.52 -20.47 -17.03
N GLY A 286 48.07 -19.26 -16.88
CA GLY A 286 48.68 -18.56 -18.02
C GLY A 286 48.81 -17.03 -17.97
N ILE A 287 49.87 -16.55 -17.29
CA ILE A 287 50.69 -15.37 -17.70
C ILE A 287 50.07 -13.94 -17.57
N ALA A 288 50.81 -13.10 -16.83
CA ALA A 288 50.61 -11.69 -16.43
C ALA A 288 50.73 -10.64 -17.58
N PRO A 289 50.88 -9.31 -17.35
CA PRO A 289 50.42 -8.38 -16.29
C PRO A 289 49.73 -7.09 -16.87
N SER A 290 49.21 -6.25 -15.95
CA SER A 290 48.74 -4.85 -16.17
C SER A 290 49.77 -3.92 -16.86
N PRO A 291 49.34 -2.78 -17.45
CA PRO A 291 49.60 -1.52 -16.73
C PRO A 291 48.54 -0.41 -16.86
N ALA A 292 48.20 0.17 -15.71
CA ALA A 292 48.27 1.59 -15.33
C ALA A 292 48.13 2.75 -16.37
N LYS A 293 47.36 3.77 -15.92
CA LYS A 293 47.63 5.23 -15.84
C LYS A 293 46.97 6.21 -16.84
N GLN A 294 46.65 7.38 -16.25
CA GLN A 294 46.42 8.74 -16.82
C GLN A 294 44.97 9.06 -17.27
N SER A 295 44.40 10.25 -17.07
CA SER A 295 44.72 11.48 -16.31
C SER A 295 43.54 12.47 -16.46
N LEU A 296 43.35 13.29 -15.44
CA LEU A 296 42.53 14.52 -15.20
C LEU A 296 42.21 15.50 -16.40
N PRO A 297 41.36 16.55 -16.18
CA PRO A 297 40.18 16.96 -16.98
C PRO A 297 40.38 18.26 -17.80
N PRO A 298 39.28 18.94 -18.24
CA PRO A 298 39.14 20.33 -17.81
C PRO A 298 37.72 20.87 -17.51
N LEU A 299 37.76 21.93 -16.71
CA LEU A 299 36.73 22.88 -16.27
C LEU A 299 36.01 23.64 -17.41
N GLY A 300 34.76 24.03 -17.15
CA GLY A 300 34.41 25.46 -17.19
C GLY A 300 33.14 25.88 -17.93
N LYS A 301 32.31 26.65 -17.20
CA LYS A 301 31.40 27.75 -17.63
C LYS A 301 29.89 27.45 -17.73
N ARG A 302 29.17 27.84 -16.66
CA ARG A 302 27.84 28.49 -16.66
C ARG A 302 28.06 29.97 -16.26
N PRO A 303 27.08 30.90 -16.35
CA PRO A 303 25.80 30.91 -17.08
C PRO A 303 25.56 32.26 -17.81
N ARG A 304 24.46 32.40 -18.57
CA ARG A 304 23.79 33.71 -18.72
C ARG A 304 22.28 33.54 -18.82
N GLN A 305 21.59 34.08 -17.82
CA GLN A 305 20.16 34.36 -17.79
C GLN A 305 19.86 35.57 -18.68
N THR A 306 18.77 35.51 -19.44
CA THR A 306 18.00 36.68 -19.88
C THR A 306 16.52 36.37 -19.75
N SER A 307 15.79 37.40 -19.33
CA SER A 307 14.48 37.42 -18.69
C SER A 307 13.29 37.66 -19.65
N SER A 308 12.14 37.04 -19.31
CA SER A 308 10.75 37.56 -19.46
C SER A 308 10.13 37.66 -20.88
N PRO A 309 8.78 37.78 -21.09
CA PRO A 309 7.61 37.63 -20.19
C PRO A 309 6.51 36.66 -20.71
N TYR A 310 5.58 36.35 -19.80
CA TYR A 310 4.22 35.82 -19.97
C TYR A 310 3.47 36.26 -21.24
N LYS A 311 2.86 35.30 -21.96
CA LYS A 311 1.58 35.48 -22.66
C LYS A 311 0.70 34.23 -22.55
N SER A 312 -0.43 34.44 -21.88
CA SER A 312 -1.65 33.65 -21.94
C SER A 312 -2.05 33.36 -23.40
N GLN A 313 -2.29 32.09 -23.72
CA GLN A 313 -3.22 31.69 -24.78
C GLN A 313 -3.70 30.25 -24.55
N ARG A 314 -4.97 30.16 -24.16
CA ARG A 314 -5.83 28.97 -24.26
C ARG A 314 -6.05 28.66 -25.74
N PRO A 315 -6.03 27.39 -26.18
CA PRO A 315 -6.92 26.99 -27.26
C PRO A 315 -7.97 25.98 -26.80
N GLN A 316 -9.13 26.18 -27.37
CA GLN A 316 -10.38 25.45 -27.24
C GLN A 316 -10.23 24.00 -27.69
N LEU A 317 -10.96 23.09 -27.01
CA LEU A 317 -11.29 21.78 -27.53
C LEU A 317 -12.21 21.92 -28.75
N SER A 318 -11.82 21.32 -29.87
CA SER A 318 -12.76 20.84 -30.88
C SER A 318 -12.24 19.54 -31.49
N ASN A 319 -13.15 18.56 -31.53
CA ASN A 319 -12.95 17.20 -32.05
C ASN A 319 -12.55 17.20 -33.53
N LEU A 320 -11.65 16.29 -33.95
CA LEU A 320 -11.98 15.22 -34.92
C LEU A 320 -10.78 14.27 -35.19
N HIS A 321 -11.13 12.98 -35.21
CA HIS A 321 -10.59 11.88 -36.02
C HIS A 321 -9.15 11.34 -35.83
N GLN A 322 -9.14 10.06 -35.42
CA GLN A 322 -8.35 8.95 -35.97
C GLN A 322 -7.14 9.34 -36.82
N ASN A 323 -5.94 9.07 -36.29
CA ASN A 323 -4.98 8.22 -36.97
C ASN A 323 -3.86 7.75 -36.05
N ASN A 324 -3.48 6.50 -36.26
CA ASN A 324 -2.40 5.76 -35.63
C ASN A 324 -1.05 6.47 -35.74
N THR A 325 -0.36 6.64 -34.62
CA THR A 325 1.09 6.38 -34.40
C THR A 325 1.42 6.79 -32.97
N SER A 326 1.31 5.82 -32.05
CA SER A 326 1.66 5.98 -30.65
C SER A 326 3.18 6.08 -30.48
N THR A 327 3.69 7.31 -30.57
CA THR A 327 4.96 7.68 -29.94
C THR A 327 4.85 7.47 -28.43
N SER A 328 5.81 6.71 -27.90
CA SER A 328 5.95 6.26 -26.52
C SER A 328 5.64 7.33 -25.46
N LEU A 329 4.68 7.03 -24.59
CA LEU A 329 4.53 7.69 -23.29
C LEU A 329 5.79 7.45 -22.42
N PRO A 330 6.30 8.47 -21.69
CA PRO A 330 7.42 8.28 -20.77
C PRO A 330 7.00 7.34 -19.63
N LYS A 331 7.76 6.25 -19.45
CA LYS A 331 7.62 5.38 -18.27
C LYS A 331 7.93 6.19 -17.00
N PRO A 332 7.17 6.01 -15.90
CA PRO A 332 7.51 6.64 -14.63
C PRO A 332 8.85 6.08 -14.12
N SER A 333 9.87 6.94 -14.10
CA SER A 333 11.18 6.69 -13.50
C SER A 333 11.00 6.45 -11.99
N ARG A 334 11.03 5.19 -11.56
CA ARG A 334 11.13 4.82 -10.14
C ARG A 334 12.59 4.91 -9.71
N VAL A 335 12.97 6.07 -9.20
CA VAL A 335 14.19 6.22 -8.38
C VAL A 335 13.92 5.52 -7.04
N PRO A 336 14.87 4.74 -6.51
CA PRO A 336 14.68 4.04 -5.26
C PRO A 336 14.60 5.00 -4.08
N MET A 337 13.49 4.91 -3.33
CA MET A 337 13.33 5.60 -2.06
C MET A 337 14.46 5.19 -1.10
N LYS A 338 15.30 6.15 -0.72
CA LYS A 338 16.26 5.98 0.37
C LYS A 338 15.45 5.76 1.67
N PRO A 339 15.65 4.67 2.43
CA PRO A 339 15.05 4.58 3.75
C PRO A 339 15.86 5.47 4.67
N LYS A 340 15.31 6.63 5.06
CA LYS A 340 15.84 7.42 6.18
C LYS A 340 14.85 8.44 6.75
N LEU A 341 13.55 8.26 6.55
CA LEU A 341 12.56 8.99 7.34
C LEU A 341 12.57 8.44 8.77
N ILE A 342 12.94 9.29 9.71
CA ILE A 342 12.81 9.00 11.14
C ILE A 342 11.40 9.40 11.53
N ALA A 343 10.46 8.45 11.45
CA ALA A 343 9.09 8.67 11.87
C ALA A 343 9.01 8.78 13.39
N VAL A 344 8.54 9.93 13.88
CA VAL A 344 8.29 10.17 15.30
C VAL A 344 6.80 9.94 15.56
N PRO A 345 6.42 8.99 16.45
CA PRO A 345 5.00 8.71 16.70
C PRO A 345 4.24 9.93 17.24
N ALA A 346 2.99 10.08 16.80
CA ALA A 346 2.09 11.16 17.22
C ALA A 346 1.97 11.26 18.75
N SER A 347 2.01 10.14 19.47
CA SER A 347 1.98 10.11 20.93
C SER A 347 3.22 10.74 21.58
N MET A 348 4.39 10.69 20.95
CA MET A 348 5.59 11.39 21.43
C MET A 348 5.53 12.89 21.14
N LEU A 349 5.07 13.25 19.95
CA LEU A 349 4.87 14.65 19.57
C LEU A 349 3.86 15.30 20.51
N PHE A 350 2.75 14.61 20.80
CA PHE A 350 1.75 15.07 21.74
C PHE A 350 2.31 15.27 23.15
N LYS A 351 3.07 14.31 23.67
CA LYS A 351 3.72 14.45 25.00
C LYS A 351 4.68 15.63 25.09
N GLU A 352 5.48 15.89 24.04
CA GLU A 352 6.37 17.06 24.02
C GLU A 352 5.57 18.36 23.81
N TRP A 353 4.48 18.33 23.04
CA TRP A 353 3.60 19.47 22.79
C TRP A 353 2.91 19.99 24.05
N THR A 354 2.48 19.09 24.93
CA THR A 354 1.76 19.42 26.18
C THR A 354 2.70 19.63 27.37
N LYS A 355 4.01 19.42 27.20
CA LYS A 355 4.99 19.38 28.31
C LYS A 355 5.10 20.70 29.08
N ASP A 356 4.96 21.81 28.37
CA ASP A 356 5.15 23.17 28.90
C ASP A 356 3.81 23.87 29.19
N ASP A 357 2.69 23.16 29.08
CA ASP A 357 1.34 23.75 28.98
C ASP A 357 0.46 23.29 30.16
N SER A 358 0.69 23.86 31.34
CA SER A 358 -0.18 23.64 32.53
C SER A 358 -1.61 24.16 32.33
N SER A 359 -1.83 25.03 31.34
CA SER A 359 -3.12 25.64 30.97
C SER A 359 -3.92 24.85 29.92
N PHE A 360 -3.34 23.84 29.27
CA PHE A 360 -4.06 23.05 28.23
C PHE A 360 -5.27 22.31 28.82
N VAL A 361 -5.20 21.96 30.11
CA VAL A 361 -6.30 21.32 30.86
C VAL A 361 -7.41 22.32 31.21
N GLU A 362 -7.09 23.62 31.38
CA GLU A 362 -8.07 24.66 31.72
C GLU A 362 -8.82 25.20 30.49
N GLU A 363 -8.17 25.37 29.32
CA GLU A 363 -8.84 25.82 28.08
C GLU A 363 -9.80 24.76 27.48
N CYS A 364 -9.62 23.47 27.79
CA CYS A 364 -10.55 22.40 27.40
C CYS A 364 -11.90 22.45 28.14
N ASN A 365 -11.97 23.19 29.25
CA ASN A 365 -13.19 23.33 30.07
C ASN A 365 -14.06 24.55 29.67
N ASP A 366 -13.66 25.35 28.68
CA ASP A 366 -14.50 26.42 28.15
C ASP A 366 -15.60 25.83 27.24
N LYS A 367 -16.85 25.83 27.72
CA LYS A 367 -18.02 25.29 27.02
C LYS A 367 -18.13 25.75 25.56
N LYS A 368 -17.74 27.00 25.25
CA LYS A 368 -17.77 27.53 23.87
C LYS A 368 -16.71 26.92 22.95
N SER A 369 -15.55 26.57 23.49
CA SER A 369 -14.48 25.86 22.77
C SER A 369 -14.86 24.40 22.50
N THR A 370 -15.56 23.78 23.45
CA THR A 370 -16.11 22.43 23.33
C THR A 370 -17.17 22.37 22.21
N ASP A 371 -18.09 23.33 22.15
CA ASP A 371 -19.17 23.34 21.13
C ASP A 371 -18.64 23.44 19.69
N LYS A 372 -17.63 24.29 19.45
CA LYS A 372 -16.99 24.40 18.12
C LYS A 372 -16.26 23.12 17.72
N THR A 373 -15.61 22.47 18.68
CA THR A 373 -14.91 21.20 18.46
C THR A 373 -15.89 20.06 18.18
N VAL A 374 -17.00 20.00 18.93
CA VAL A 374 -18.10 19.06 18.68
C VAL A 374 -18.71 19.31 17.30
N LEU A 375 -18.92 20.56 16.90
CA LEU A 375 -19.44 20.89 15.57
C LEU A 375 -18.46 20.47 14.46
N ALA A 376 -17.15 20.70 14.64
CA ALA A 376 -16.12 20.26 13.70
C ALA A 376 -16.10 18.72 13.57
N MET A 377 -16.23 17.99 14.67
CA MET A 377 -16.31 16.53 14.65
C MET A 377 -17.62 16.01 14.04
N LYS A 378 -18.75 16.69 14.26
CA LYS A 378 -20.01 16.40 13.56
C LYS A 378 -19.86 16.58 12.05
N ASN A 379 -19.11 17.59 11.62
CA ASN A 379 -18.81 17.79 10.20
C ASN A 379 -17.93 16.66 9.64
N VAL A 380 -16.94 16.17 10.41
CA VAL A 380 -16.15 14.98 10.04
C VAL A 380 -17.06 13.75 9.89
N ASP A 381 -17.95 13.49 10.84
CA ASP A 381 -18.90 12.36 10.75
C ASP A 381 -19.81 12.48 9.52
N LEU A 382 -20.33 13.67 9.25
CA LEU A 382 -21.16 13.95 8.07
C LEU A 382 -20.40 13.67 6.77
N GLU A 383 -19.18 14.17 6.62
CA GLU A 383 -18.38 13.93 5.41
C GLU A 383 -17.94 12.46 5.30
N MET A 384 -17.71 11.77 6.42
CA MET A 384 -17.45 10.33 6.43
C MET A 384 -18.67 9.49 6.02
N LYS A 385 -19.89 9.89 6.39
CA LYS A 385 -21.14 9.27 5.90
C LYS A 385 -21.27 9.44 4.39
N LYS A 386 -21.09 10.65 3.88
CA LYS A 386 -21.07 10.94 2.44
C LYS A 386 -20.00 10.13 1.70
N LEU A 387 -18.82 9.93 2.30
CA LEU A 387 -17.77 9.09 1.74
C LEU A 387 -18.22 7.63 1.61
N ARG A 388 -18.90 7.08 2.63
CA ARG A 388 -19.43 5.70 2.61
C ARG A 388 -20.54 5.50 1.60
N GLU A 389 -21.30 6.56 1.31
CA GLU A 389 -22.38 6.56 0.31
C GLU A 389 -21.85 6.68 -1.14
N CYS A 390 -20.55 6.93 -1.34
CA CYS A 390 -19.98 7.06 -2.67
C CYS A 390 -19.78 5.70 -3.36
N PHE A 391 -20.42 5.53 -4.52
CA PHE A 391 -20.33 4.31 -5.36
C PHE A 391 -19.50 4.51 -6.64
N THR A 392 -18.97 5.72 -6.87
CA THR A 392 -18.09 6.02 -8.03
C THR A 392 -16.70 6.44 -7.56
N VAL A 393 -15.68 6.14 -8.36
CA VAL A 393 -14.29 6.56 -8.09
C VAL A 393 -14.18 8.08 -7.98
N HIS A 394 -14.87 8.82 -8.86
CA HIS A 394 -14.88 10.28 -8.81
C HIS A 394 -15.57 10.82 -7.54
N GLY A 395 -16.70 10.22 -7.15
CA GLY A 395 -17.39 10.54 -5.91
C GLY A 395 -16.50 10.29 -4.69
N LEU A 396 -15.84 9.13 -4.64
CA LEU A 396 -14.91 8.74 -3.58
C LEU A 396 -13.74 9.72 -3.48
N GLN A 397 -13.11 10.08 -4.60
CA GLN A 397 -12.02 11.06 -4.66
C GLN A 397 -12.46 12.41 -4.09
N LYS A 398 -13.61 12.92 -4.52
CA LYS A 398 -14.15 14.21 -4.07
C LYS A 398 -14.51 14.18 -2.59
N ALA A 399 -15.20 13.13 -2.12
CA ALA A 399 -15.57 12.98 -0.73
C ALA A 399 -14.34 12.81 0.18
N SER A 400 -13.29 12.13 -0.29
CA SER A 400 -12.03 11.98 0.47
C SER A 400 -11.33 13.32 0.70
N ILE A 401 -11.34 14.22 -0.29
CA ILE A 401 -10.85 15.60 -0.10
C ILE A 401 -11.66 16.36 0.95
N ARG A 402 -12.99 16.17 0.98
CA ARG A 402 -13.86 16.83 1.97
C ARG A 402 -13.62 16.32 3.39
N VAL A 403 -13.42 15.02 3.56
CA VAL A 403 -13.03 14.43 4.85
C VAL A 403 -11.68 14.99 5.31
N SER A 404 -10.70 15.07 4.39
CA SER A 404 -9.40 15.67 4.68
C SER A 404 -9.53 17.11 5.17
N PHE A 405 -10.32 17.94 4.48
CA PHE A 405 -10.57 19.32 4.89
C PHE A 405 -11.30 19.43 6.24
N ALA A 406 -12.30 18.58 6.48
CA ALA A 406 -13.02 18.53 7.76
C ALA A 406 -12.09 18.17 8.93
N LEU A 407 -11.14 17.25 8.72
CA LEU A 407 -10.13 16.90 9.73
C LEU A 407 -9.17 18.07 10.02
N LEU A 408 -8.78 18.85 9.01
CA LEU A 408 -7.99 20.07 9.24
C LEU A 408 -8.76 21.10 10.07
N ALA A 409 -10.08 21.24 9.84
CA ALA A 409 -10.93 22.14 10.63
C ALA A 409 -11.04 21.73 12.11
N VAL A 410 -10.90 20.43 12.42
CA VAL A 410 -10.81 19.94 13.81
C VAL A 410 -9.49 20.37 14.44
N VAL A 411 -8.37 20.31 13.72
CA VAL A 411 -7.05 20.73 14.21
C VAL A 411 -6.99 22.24 14.48
N GLU A 412 -7.79 23.02 13.75
CA GLU A 412 -7.93 24.46 13.97
C GLU A 412 -8.56 24.78 15.34
N GLN A 413 -9.30 23.84 15.92
CA GLN A 413 -9.85 24.01 17.26
C GLN A 413 -8.79 23.71 18.32
N LYS A 414 -8.53 24.69 19.19
CA LYS A 414 -7.57 24.54 20.31
C LYS A 414 -7.86 23.34 21.22
N ALA A 415 -9.14 22.98 21.38
CA ALA A 415 -9.57 21.83 22.18
C ALA A 415 -9.42 20.47 21.47
N CYS A 416 -8.78 20.42 20.29
CA CYS A 416 -8.43 19.17 19.64
C CYS A 416 -7.50 18.34 20.52
N HIS A 417 -7.97 17.17 20.95
CA HIS A 417 -7.21 16.30 21.85
C HIS A 417 -5.92 15.76 21.22
N ASN A 418 -5.90 15.47 19.91
CA ASN A 418 -4.71 14.97 19.24
C ASN A 418 -4.58 15.53 17.81
N PRO A 419 -4.04 16.75 17.67
CA PRO A 419 -3.95 17.41 16.37
C PRO A 419 -3.05 16.64 15.38
N PHE A 420 -2.03 15.92 15.87
CA PHE A 420 -1.11 15.16 15.03
C PHE A 420 -1.76 13.96 14.34
N LEU A 421 -2.67 13.26 15.04
CA LEU A 421 -3.42 12.16 14.45
C LEU A 421 -4.38 12.67 13.38
N CYS A 422 -5.09 13.77 13.65
CA CYS A 422 -6.00 14.40 12.70
C CYS A 422 -5.27 14.87 11.44
N LEU A 423 -4.08 15.49 11.58
CA LEU A 423 -3.25 15.88 10.43
C LEU A 423 -2.81 14.68 9.59
N HIS A 424 -2.31 13.62 10.23
CA HIS A 424 -1.89 12.42 9.52
C HIS A 424 -3.06 11.78 8.75
N GLN A 425 -4.23 11.66 9.39
CA GLN A 425 -5.44 11.16 8.74
C GLN A 425 -5.90 12.08 7.61
N ALA A 426 -5.83 13.40 7.79
CA ALA A 426 -6.17 14.36 6.74
C ALA A 426 -5.29 14.15 5.50
N ALA A 427 -3.98 13.97 5.66
CA ALA A 427 -3.07 13.70 4.55
C ALA A 427 -3.35 12.36 3.85
N VAL A 428 -3.70 11.31 4.62
CA VAL A 428 -4.11 10.00 4.08
C VAL A 428 -5.39 10.13 3.24
N PHE A 429 -6.42 10.81 3.75
CA PHE A 429 -7.65 11.04 2.99
C PHE A 429 -7.41 11.91 1.76
N ALA A 430 -6.58 12.96 1.85
CA ALA A 430 -6.18 13.74 0.68
C ALA A 430 -5.52 12.86 -0.38
N GLY A 431 -4.70 11.89 0.02
CA GLY A 431 -4.05 10.93 -0.87
C GLY A 431 -5.00 10.09 -1.71
N HIS A 432 -6.25 9.92 -1.29
CA HIS A 432 -7.30 9.22 -2.05
C HIS A 432 -8.03 10.13 -3.05
N GLY A 433 -7.80 11.45 -3.02
CA GLY A 433 -8.34 12.39 -3.99
C GLY A 433 -7.64 12.32 -5.35
N SER A 434 -8.25 12.94 -6.36
CA SER A 434 -7.62 13.06 -7.68
C SER A 434 -6.39 13.97 -7.62
N LYS A 435 -5.33 13.55 -8.33
CA LYS A 435 -4.06 14.29 -8.41
C LYS A 435 -4.23 15.46 -9.39
N GLY A 436 -3.76 16.65 -9.00
CA GLY A 436 -3.90 17.87 -9.81
C GLY A 436 -5.35 18.41 -9.89
N GLY A 437 -5.59 19.34 -10.82
CA GLY A 437 -6.90 19.95 -11.07
C GLY A 437 -7.21 21.16 -10.15
N ASN A 438 -8.42 21.20 -9.60
CA ASN A 438 -8.89 22.28 -8.71
C ASN A 438 -9.11 21.80 -7.25
N ASN A 439 -8.51 20.66 -6.88
CA ASN A 439 -8.68 20.05 -5.56
C ASN A 439 -7.84 20.71 -4.46
N ASP A 440 -6.89 21.54 -4.86
CA ASP A 440 -6.02 22.37 -4.03
C ASP A 440 -6.76 23.51 -3.33
N ILE A 441 -7.89 23.98 -3.88
CA ILE A 441 -8.64 25.13 -3.37
C ILE A 441 -9.00 24.95 -1.89
N ALA A 442 -9.39 23.74 -1.49
CA ALA A 442 -9.72 23.41 -0.11
C ALA A 442 -8.53 23.65 0.85
N PHE A 443 -7.30 23.59 0.36
CA PHE A 443 -6.08 23.74 1.16
C PHE A 443 -5.40 25.12 0.97
N LYS A 444 -6.00 26.05 0.22
CA LYS A 444 -5.45 27.39 -0.09
C LYS A 444 -5.93 28.50 0.86
N ALA A 445 -5.92 28.23 2.17
CA ALA A 445 -6.18 29.27 3.17
C ALA A 445 -5.03 30.29 3.30
N LYS A 446 -5.34 31.51 3.74
CA LYS A 446 -4.36 32.57 3.98
C LYS A 446 -3.36 32.12 5.06
N ILE A 447 -2.08 32.40 4.86
CA ILE A 447 -1.04 32.24 5.89
C ILE A 447 -0.75 33.60 6.55
N PRO A 448 -0.20 33.64 7.77
CA PRO A 448 0.24 34.89 8.39
C PRO A 448 1.20 35.64 7.46
N GLN A 449 1.09 36.97 7.41
CA GLN A 449 1.89 37.78 6.49
C GLN A 449 3.36 37.83 6.94
N ASN A 450 3.56 37.88 8.25
CA ASN A 450 4.88 37.90 8.86
C ASN A 450 5.12 36.63 9.68
N GLN A 451 6.35 36.12 9.65
CA GLN A 451 6.72 34.86 10.32
C GLN A 451 6.67 34.96 11.84
N ASP A 452 6.88 36.16 12.38
CA ASP A 452 6.83 36.45 13.81
C ASP A 452 5.41 36.48 14.39
N GLU A 453 4.39 36.61 13.54
CA GLU A 453 2.99 36.51 13.93
C GLU A 453 2.48 35.05 13.91
N CYS A 454 3.28 34.11 13.40
CA CYS A 454 2.89 32.73 13.26
C CYS A 454 2.98 32.00 14.60
N SER A 455 1.85 31.58 15.16
CA SER A 455 1.84 30.74 16.35
C SER A 455 2.27 29.29 16.02
N PRO A 456 2.66 28.47 17.03
CA PRO A 456 2.90 27.05 16.82
C PRO A 456 1.69 26.33 16.20
N PHE A 457 0.45 26.69 16.58
CA PHE A 457 -0.76 26.11 16.01
C PHE A 457 -0.95 26.48 14.53
N ASP A 458 -0.67 27.73 14.17
CA ASP A 458 -0.70 28.16 12.76
C ASP A 458 0.32 27.38 11.93
N ALA A 459 1.54 27.23 12.45
CA ALA A 459 2.59 26.46 11.80
C ALA A 459 2.20 24.98 11.64
N LEU A 460 1.53 24.40 12.64
CA LEU A 460 1.04 23.02 12.59
C LEU A 460 -0.02 22.84 11.49
N LEU A 461 -0.99 23.75 11.40
CA LEU A 461 -2.01 23.75 10.35
C LEU A 461 -1.41 23.95 8.95
N ILE A 462 -0.44 24.85 8.82
CA ILE A 462 0.30 25.09 7.57
C ILE A 462 1.00 23.81 7.10
N LEU A 463 1.67 23.09 8.01
CA LEU A 463 2.32 21.83 7.71
C LEU A 463 1.31 20.73 7.33
N GLY A 464 0.17 20.66 8.02
CA GLY A 464 -0.93 19.76 7.67
C GLY A 464 -1.44 19.97 6.25
N ARG A 465 -1.66 21.23 5.87
CA ARG A 465 -2.05 21.61 4.51
C ARG A 465 -0.97 21.27 3.49
N ALA A 466 0.30 21.51 3.81
CA ALA A 466 1.42 21.15 2.95
C ALA A 466 1.46 19.63 2.68
N GLU A 467 1.23 18.81 3.70
CA GLU A 467 1.17 17.36 3.57
C GLU A 467 -0.03 16.91 2.72
N CYS A 468 -1.21 17.52 2.91
CA CYS A 468 -2.38 17.26 2.05
C CYS A 468 -2.12 17.62 0.58
N LEU A 469 -1.53 18.80 0.31
CA LEU A 469 -1.19 19.25 -1.04
C LEU A 469 -0.15 18.34 -1.71
N ALA A 470 0.87 17.90 -0.96
CA ALA A 470 1.85 16.94 -1.43
C ALA A 470 1.18 15.59 -1.79
N SER A 471 0.20 15.16 -1.01
CA SER A 471 -0.58 13.95 -1.27
C SER A 471 -1.42 14.04 -2.55
N ILE A 472 -1.83 15.23 -3.00
CA ILE A 472 -2.58 15.41 -4.26
C ILE A 472 -1.73 15.95 -5.42
N ALA A 473 -0.40 15.84 -5.32
CA ALA A 473 0.57 16.23 -6.34
C ALA A 473 0.65 17.74 -6.65
N PHE A 474 0.28 18.60 -5.69
CA PHE A 474 0.54 20.04 -5.73
C PHE A 474 1.85 20.34 -4.98
N THR A 475 2.96 19.86 -5.54
CA THR A 475 4.27 19.86 -4.88
C THR A 475 4.83 21.27 -4.68
N ASP A 476 4.57 22.19 -5.59
CA ASP A 476 5.10 23.56 -5.51
C ASP A 476 4.43 24.34 -4.36
N GLU A 477 3.11 24.27 -4.24
CA GLU A 477 2.40 24.84 -3.10
C GLU A 477 2.78 24.17 -1.78
N ALA A 478 2.96 22.84 -1.77
CA ALA A 478 3.42 22.13 -0.59
C ALA A 478 4.84 22.57 -0.17
N MET A 479 5.76 22.71 -1.13
CA MET A 479 7.12 23.22 -0.91
C MET A 479 7.10 24.64 -0.36
N TYR A 480 6.23 25.50 -0.89
CA TYR A 480 6.06 26.87 -0.41
C TYR A 480 5.62 26.91 1.07
N LEU A 481 4.56 26.18 1.43
CA LEU A 481 4.05 26.12 2.80
C LEU A 481 5.06 25.50 3.77
N CYS A 482 5.73 24.42 3.36
CA CYS A 482 6.78 23.79 4.16
C CYS A 482 7.96 24.74 4.37
N SER A 483 8.42 25.43 3.31
CA SER A 483 9.49 26.43 3.40
C SER A 483 9.14 27.59 4.34
N TYR A 484 7.87 28.01 4.38
CA TYR A 484 7.40 29.01 5.33
C TYR A 484 7.58 28.53 6.77
N ALA A 485 7.10 27.33 7.11
CA ALA A 485 7.24 26.74 8.44
C ALA A 485 8.71 26.52 8.84
N VAL A 486 9.58 26.13 7.90
CA VAL A 486 11.02 26.01 8.12
C VAL A 486 11.65 27.35 8.52
N LYS A 487 11.31 28.43 7.80
CA LYS A 487 11.84 29.77 8.11
C LYS A 487 11.35 30.28 9.45
N THR A 488 10.09 30.01 9.81
CA THR A 488 9.57 30.29 11.16
C THR A 488 10.34 29.50 12.23
N CYS A 489 10.60 28.20 12.01
CA CYS A 489 11.44 27.43 12.93
C CYS A 489 12.84 28.02 13.08
N HIS A 490 13.44 28.49 11.99
CA HIS A 490 14.75 29.14 12.00
C HIS A 490 14.75 30.39 12.89
N LEU A 491 13.72 31.25 12.77
CA LEU A 491 13.55 32.44 13.59
C LEU A 491 13.50 32.12 15.09
N HIS A 492 12.77 31.07 15.48
CA HIS A 492 12.65 30.65 16.87
C HIS A 492 13.88 29.90 17.41
N ARG A 493 14.73 29.35 16.53
CA ARG A 493 15.92 28.59 16.93
C ARG A 493 17.19 29.46 16.97
N ASP A 494 17.23 30.58 16.25
CA ASP A 494 18.41 31.44 16.27
C ASP A 494 18.47 32.26 17.57
N ASN A 495 19.47 31.95 18.40
CA ASN A 495 19.74 32.61 19.68
C ASN A 495 19.98 34.11 19.57
N LYS A 496 20.15 34.66 18.35
CA LYS A 496 20.22 36.11 18.12
C LYS A 496 18.91 36.83 18.40
N TYR A 497 17.78 36.12 18.43
CA TYR A 497 16.47 36.72 18.66
C TYR A 497 15.90 36.29 20.01
N GLU A 498 16.29 36.99 21.07
CA GLU A 498 15.82 36.73 22.45
C GLU A 498 14.28 36.75 22.60
N LYS A 499 13.58 37.41 21.67
CA LYS A 499 12.11 37.51 21.65
C LYS A 499 11.40 36.20 21.27
N TYR A 500 12.07 35.26 20.60
CA TYR A 500 11.43 34.06 20.04
C TYR A 500 12.02 32.78 20.68
N PRO A 501 11.44 32.28 21.79
CA PRO A 501 11.99 31.11 22.47
C PRO A 501 11.76 29.82 21.69
N TRP A 502 12.77 28.95 21.69
CA TRP A 502 12.68 27.57 21.21
C TRP A 502 12.16 26.64 22.32
N ASN A 503 10.83 26.48 22.41
CA ASN A 503 10.15 25.65 23.42
C ASN A 503 9.70 24.27 22.86
N GLY A 504 9.04 23.45 23.69
CA GLY A 504 8.59 22.11 23.30
C GLY A 504 7.67 22.11 22.06
N LYS A 505 6.74 23.07 21.97
CA LYS A 505 5.83 23.22 20.82
C LYS A 505 6.61 23.51 19.53
N TRP A 506 7.53 24.47 19.55
CA TRP A 506 8.37 24.77 18.37
C TRP A 506 9.30 23.63 17.98
N ARG A 507 9.80 22.87 18.96
CA ARG A 507 10.55 21.65 18.70
C ARG A 507 9.72 20.61 17.95
N VAL A 508 8.46 20.42 18.35
CA VAL A 508 7.50 19.55 17.65
C VAL A 508 7.22 20.05 16.24
N ILE A 509 7.02 21.36 16.04
CA ILE A 509 6.89 21.94 14.69
C ILE A 509 8.12 21.67 13.84
N GLY A 510 9.32 21.80 14.40
CA GLY A 510 10.56 21.46 13.70
C GLY A 510 10.58 20.00 13.25
N ILE A 511 10.25 19.07 14.16
CA ILE A 511 10.18 17.64 13.82
C ILE A 511 9.13 17.36 12.74
N GLN A 512 7.92 17.93 12.86
CA GLN A 512 6.87 17.78 11.86
C GLN A 512 7.29 18.34 10.50
N THR A 513 7.98 19.48 10.50
CA THR A 513 8.55 20.09 9.29
C THR A 513 9.50 19.16 8.57
N TYR A 514 10.38 18.48 9.32
CA TYR A 514 11.28 17.47 8.75
C TYR A 514 10.50 16.30 8.12
N MET A 515 9.46 15.80 8.79
CA MET A 515 8.66 14.68 8.27
C MET A 515 7.89 15.08 7.00
N VAL A 516 7.27 16.26 6.99
CA VAL A 516 6.56 16.80 5.83
C VAL A 516 7.51 17.09 4.67
N PHE A 517 8.71 17.62 4.93
CA PHE A 517 9.74 17.83 3.92
C PHE A 517 10.13 16.52 3.21
N GLU A 518 10.36 15.45 3.96
CA GLU A 518 10.68 14.13 3.38
C GLU A 518 9.48 13.53 2.62
N ALA A 519 8.25 13.77 3.10
CA ALA A 519 7.03 13.38 2.39
C ALA A 519 6.87 14.14 1.06
N ILE A 520 7.16 15.44 1.01
CA ILE A 520 7.14 16.25 -0.21
C ILE A 520 8.19 15.75 -1.20
N ASN A 521 9.44 15.51 -0.75
CA ASN A 521 10.48 14.97 -1.63
C ASN A 521 10.10 13.60 -2.19
N THR A 522 9.51 12.74 -1.36
CA THR A 522 8.95 11.45 -1.80
C THR A 522 7.87 11.64 -2.86
N SER A 523 6.95 12.60 -2.68
CA SER A 523 5.93 12.92 -3.68
C SER A 523 6.55 13.43 -4.99
N ILE A 524 7.55 14.32 -4.92
CA ILE A 524 8.28 14.82 -6.10
C ILE A 524 8.95 13.67 -6.86
N GLU A 525 9.64 12.78 -6.14
CA GLU A 525 10.29 11.61 -6.72
C GLU A 525 9.29 10.65 -7.40
N ASN A 526 8.08 10.53 -6.85
CA ASN A 526 7.07 9.61 -7.35
C ASN A 526 6.18 10.18 -8.46
N PHE A 527 5.91 11.50 -8.47
CA PHE A 527 4.91 12.11 -9.35
C PHE A 527 5.51 12.92 -10.52
N LEU A 528 6.76 13.40 -10.43
CA LEU A 528 7.36 14.24 -11.48
C LEU A 528 8.28 13.44 -12.41
N GLU A 529 8.28 13.79 -13.70
CA GLU A 529 9.22 13.29 -14.71
C GLU A 529 10.66 13.72 -14.41
N GLU A 530 11.66 13.03 -14.94
CA GLU A 530 13.06 13.13 -14.49
C GLU A 530 13.65 14.56 -14.56
N ASP A 531 13.40 15.30 -15.63
CA ASP A 531 13.89 16.67 -15.80
C ASP A 531 13.19 17.67 -14.85
N VAL A 532 11.87 17.54 -14.68
CA VAL A 532 11.07 18.39 -13.78
C VAL A 532 11.37 18.06 -12.31
N ARG A 533 11.54 16.77 -12.00
CA ARG A 533 11.90 16.25 -10.68
C ARG A 533 13.22 16.83 -10.22
N LYS A 534 14.24 16.84 -11.08
CA LYS A 534 15.55 17.41 -10.75
C LYS A 534 15.44 18.90 -10.44
N GLY A 535 14.70 19.65 -11.27
CA GLY A 535 14.44 21.08 -11.03
C GLY A 535 13.71 21.34 -9.71
N ALA A 536 12.67 20.55 -9.39
CA ALA A 536 11.91 20.68 -8.16
C ALA A 536 12.73 20.33 -6.90
N LEU A 537 13.52 19.27 -6.94
CA LEU A 537 14.41 18.91 -5.82
C LEU A 537 15.54 19.93 -5.62
N GLU A 538 15.99 20.59 -6.68
CA GLU A 538 16.97 21.68 -6.62
C GLU A 538 16.35 23.03 -6.18
N ALA A 539 15.01 23.13 -6.11
CA ALA A 539 14.33 24.38 -5.75
C ALA A 539 14.34 24.70 -4.24
N TRP A 540 14.71 23.74 -3.39
CA TRP A 540 14.90 24.00 -1.97
C TRP A 540 16.07 24.96 -1.73
N SER A 541 15.83 26.06 -1.00
CA SER A 541 16.92 26.97 -0.66
C SER A 541 17.91 26.34 0.33
N ASP A 542 19.17 26.75 0.26
CA ASP A 542 20.23 26.27 1.18
C ASP A 542 19.88 26.52 2.65
N GLU A 543 19.19 27.63 2.94
CA GLU A 543 18.70 27.97 4.27
C GLU A 543 17.68 26.94 4.76
N VAL A 544 16.73 26.56 3.92
CA VAL A 544 15.72 25.54 4.23
C VAL A 544 16.41 24.20 4.49
N LEU A 545 17.33 23.79 3.62
CA LEU A 545 18.07 22.53 3.76
C LEU A 545 18.91 22.48 5.05
N LYS A 546 19.52 23.59 5.47
CA LYS A 546 20.28 23.68 6.72
C LYS A 546 19.39 23.53 7.94
N GLU A 547 18.23 24.20 7.95
CA GLU A 547 17.32 24.15 9.09
C GLU A 547 16.60 22.79 9.20
N VAL A 548 16.18 22.21 8.07
CA VAL A 548 15.61 20.84 8.04
C VAL A 548 16.59 19.81 8.62
N LYS A 549 17.90 19.95 8.43
CA LYS A 549 18.91 19.08 9.07
C LYS A 549 18.91 19.21 10.59
N ARG A 550 18.67 20.41 11.14
CA ARG A 550 18.55 20.62 12.60
C ARG A 550 17.26 20.02 13.13
N CYS A 551 16.15 20.21 12.43
CA CYS A 551 14.88 19.56 12.71
C CYS A 551 14.99 18.02 12.74
N LYS A 552 15.72 17.44 11.78
CA LYS A 552 16.05 16.00 11.77
C LYS A 552 16.84 15.58 13.01
N ALA A 553 17.78 16.40 13.47
CA ALA A 553 18.55 16.11 14.68
C ALA A 553 17.66 16.11 15.94
N ASP A 554 16.62 16.95 16.00
CA ASP A 554 15.63 16.91 17.07
C ASP A 554 14.83 15.61 17.07
N ALA A 555 14.38 15.16 15.89
CA ALA A 555 13.66 13.90 15.72
C ALA A 555 14.52 12.70 16.17
N VAL A 556 15.80 12.66 15.75
CA VAL A 556 16.78 11.66 16.20
C VAL A 556 16.92 11.67 17.73
N SER A 557 17.05 12.86 18.31
CA SER A 557 17.28 13.03 19.75
C SER A 557 16.08 12.56 20.56
N MET A 558 14.85 12.91 20.13
CA MET A 558 13.61 12.46 20.75
C MET A 558 13.48 10.94 20.70
N MET A 559 13.72 10.32 19.54
CA MET A 559 13.67 8.87 19.38
C MET A 559 14.72 8.13 20.22
N LYS A 560 15.92 8.71 20.41
CA LYS A 560 16.96 8.16 21.28
C LYS A 560 16.56 8.21 22.76
N LEU A 561 15.98 9.32 23.22
CA LEU A 561 15.50 9.46 24.60
C LEU A 561 14.41 8.45 24.91
N HIS A 562 13.44 8.29 24.02
CA HIS A 562 12.37 7.30 24.18
C HIS A 562 12.88 5.86 24.28
N ARG A 563 13.84 5.48 23.43
CA ARG A 563 14.48 4.14 23.48
C ARG A 563 15.23 3.90 24.79
N ARG A 564 15.87 4.93 25.37
CA ARG A 564 16.53 4.84 26.68
C ARG A 564 15.52 4.73 27.83
N GLY A 565 14.39 5.43 27.72
CA GLY A 565 13.27 5.33 28.67
C GLY A 565 12.68 3.93 28.75
N ARG A 566 12.39 3.31 27.59
CA ARG A 566 11.89 1.92 27.53
C ARG A 566 12.88 0.93 28.14
N ARG A 567 14.16 1.01 27.77
CA ARG A 567 15.18 0.12 28.38
C ARG A 567 15.22 0.21 29.90
N ARG A 568 14.97 1.39 30.47
CA ARG A 568 14.91 1.57 31.93
C ARG A 568 13.61 1.04 32.55
N SER A 569 12.46 1.17 31.90
CA SER A 569 11.22 0.53 32.38
C SER A 569 11.33 -0.99 32.31
N ASP A 570 11.86 -1.52 31.22
CA ASP A 570 12.01 -2.97 31.01
C ASP A 570 13.05 -3.57 31.98
N LEU A 571 14.07 -2.79 32.39
CA LEU A 571 15.01 -3.17 33.44
C LEU A 571 14.39 -3.09 34.85
N ALA A 572 13.52 -2.11 35.10
CA ALA A 572 12.86 -1.94 36.39
C ALA A 572 11.79 -3.02 36.65
N GLU A 573 11.01 -3.39 35.64
CA GLU A 573 10.05 -4.51 35.72
C GLU A 573 10.77 -5.85 35.95
N ASN A 574 11.92 -6.08 35.32
CA ASN A 574 12.70 -7.31 35.53
C ASN A 574 13.42 -7.38 36.89
N THR A 575 13.54 -6.28 37.63
CA THR A 575 14.11 -6.28 38.99
C THR A 575 13.08 -6.40 40.11
N MET A 576 11.77 -6.37 39.80
CA MET A 576 10.71 -6.49 40.82
C MET A 576 10.05 -7.87 40.91
N ASP A 577 10.44 -8.84 40.07
CA ASP A 577 9.87 -10.20 40.08
C ASP A 577 10.74 -11.23 40.84
N GLY A 578 11.44 -10.78 41.87
CA GLY A 578 12.36 -11.60 42.64
C GLY A 578 12.55 -11.14 44.08
N GLY A 579 11.55 -11.39 44.93
CA GLY A 579 11.70 -11.35 46.39
C GLY A 579 10.55 -10.68 47.13
N GLU A 580 9.66 -11.50 47.69
CA GLU A 580 8.83 -11.09 48.81
C GLU A 580 9.71 -10.76 50.02
N GLU A 581 9.60 -9.55 50.58
CA GLU A 581 9.50 -9.41 52.04
C GLU A 581 8.81 -8.09 52.45
N LYS A 582 7.95 -8.24 53.45
CA LYS A 582 7.07 -7.23 54.06
C LYS A 582 7.86 -6.05 54.62
N THR A 583 7.36 -4.83 54.39
CA THR A 583 7.14 -3.86 55.48
C THR A 583 6.06 -2.84 55.12
N SER A 584 5.05 -2.82 55.99
CA SER A 584 4.05 -1.79 56.23
C SER A 584 4.64 -0.38 56.31
N ILE A 585 3.92 0.63 55.81
CA ILE A 585 3.46 1.84 56.54
C ILE A 585 2.52 2.66 55.63
N LEU A 586 1.27 2.82 56.09
CA LEU A 586 0.35 3.99 56.09
C LEU A 586 0.77 5.22 55.25
N SER A 587 -0.09 6.03 54.62
CA SER A 587 -1.55 6.22 54.58
C SER A 587 -1.77 7.49 53.75
N GLU A 588 -2.73 7.55 52.83
CA GLU A 588 -3.66 8.69 52.77
C GLU A 588 -4.84 8.38 51.84
N GLN A 589 -6.02 8.44 52.45
CA GLN A 589 -7.32 8.30 51.83
C GLN A 589 -7.67 9.60 51.11
N VAL A 590 -8.19 9.50 49.88
CA VAL A 590 -9.18 10.46 49.38
C VAL A 590 -10.34 9.69 48.79
N VAL A 591 -11.50 9.98 49.35
CA VAL A 591 -12.82 9.39 49.19
C VAL A 591 -13.39 9.68 47.80
N LEU A 592 -13.86 8.66 47.09
CA LEU A 592 -14.82 8.78 46.00
C LEU A 592 -16.22 8.49 46.57
N PRO A 593 -17.24 9.33 46.34
CA PRO A 593 -18.61 8.98 46.68
C PRO A 593 -19.24 8.13 45.59
N ASP A 594 -19.90 7.07 46.05
CA ASP A 594 -20.85 6.24 45.31
C ASP A 594 -21.95 7.09 44.68
N ILE A 595 -22.34 6.76 43.44
CA ILE A 595 -23.62 7.18 42.88
C ILE A 595 -24.35 5.93 42.42
N ASP A 596 -25.46 5.70 43.11
CA ASP A 596 -26.43 4.63 42.95
C ASP A 596 -26.99 4.52 41.53
N GLU A 597 -27.10 3.27 41.11
CA GLU A 597 -28.00 2.82 40.05
C GLU A 597 -29.45 2.95 40.55
N HIS A 598 -30.29 3.73 39.86
CA HIS A 598 -31.70 3.39 39.76
C HIS A 598 -32.31 3.88 38.44
N GLU A 599 -33.07 2.94 37.87
CA GLU A 599 -33.87 2.97 36.67
C GLU A 599 -34.83 4.17 36.62
N GLU A 600 -35.11 4.66 35.41
CA GLU A 600 -36.48 4.86 34.94
C GLU A 600 -36.50 5.13 33.42
N SER A 601 -37.10 4.21 32.67
CA SER A 601 -37.59 4.45 31.32
C SER A 601 -38.84 5.32 31.37
N PRO A 602 -39.11 6.11 30.31
CA PRO A 602 -40.48 6.14 29.83
C PRO A 602 -40.58 5.95 28.32
N HIS A 603 -41.41 4.99 27.95
CA HIS A 603 -42.22 5.02 26.74
C HIS A 603 -42.98 6.35 26.63
N PHE A 604 -43.10 6.92 25.43
CA PHE A 604 -44.41 7.15 24.79
C PHE A 604 -44.36 7.88 23.42
N LEU A 605 -45.22 7.36 22.54
CA LEU A 605 -46.03 7.95 21.46
C LEU A 605 -45.36 8.52 20.19
N GLU A 606 -45.50 7.68 19.15
CA GLU A 606 -46.02 8.05 17.83
C GLU A 606 -47.03 9.22 17.87
N ASN A 607 -46.84 10.19 16.98
CA ASN A 607 -47.97 10.93 16.42
C ASN A 607 -47.63 11.37 15.00
N GLU A 608 -48.27 10.72 14.05
CA GLU A 608 -48.48 11.21 12.69
C GLU A 608 -49.41 12.44 12.73
N GLY A 609 -49.17 13.40 11.84
CA GLY A 609 -50.00 14.59 11.73
C GLY A 609 -49.58 15.43 10.53
N ASP A 610 -50.15 15.09 9.37
CA ASP A 610 -50.20 15.94 8.18
C ASP A 610 -50.86 17.31 8.49
N MET A 611 -50.31 18.40 7.94
CA MET A 611 -51.11 19.53 7.45
C MET A 611 -50.28 20.51 6.58
N TYR A 612 -50.66 20.55 5.30
CA TYR A 612 -50.83 21.68 4.38
C TYR A 612 -50.10 23.03 4.56
N GLU A 613 -49.49 23.44 3.44
CA GLU A 613 -49.54 24.75 2.76
C GLU A 613 -49.54 26.06 3.58
N GLN A 614 -48.55 26.94 3.32
CA GLN A 614 -48.82 28.15 2.54
C GLN A 614 -47.54 28.91 2.15
N GLU A 615 -47.58 29.40 0.91
CA GLU A 615 -46.72 30.39 0.28
C GLU A 615 -46.70 31.72 1.08
N ASP A 616 -45.59 32.46 1.09
CA ASP A 616 -45.52 33.72 0.33
C ASP A 616 -44.18 34.47 0.45
N SER A 617 -43.73 34.89 -0.74
CA SER A 617 -43.11 36.18 -1.10
C SER A 617 -41.96 36.83 -0.29
N LEU A 618 -40.84 36.99 -1.00
CA LEU A 618 -40.11 38.26 -1.27
C LEU A 618 -39.68 39.16 -0.10
N GLU A 619 -38.36 39.23 0.12
CA GLU A 619 -37.53 40.44 -0.12
C GLU A 619 -36.08 40.06 -0.41
#